data_AF-A0A1S8ZQ47-F1
#
_entry.id   AF-A0A1S8ZQ47-F1
#
_cell.length_a   1.000
_cell.length_b   1.000
_cell.length_c   1.000
_cell.angle_alpha   90.00
_cell.angle_beta   90.00
_cell.angle_gamma   90.00
#
_symmetry.space_group_name_H-M   'P 1'
#
loop_
_entity.id
_entity.type
_entity.pdbx_description
1 polymer ?
#
loop_
_entity_poly.entity_id
_entity_poly.type
_entity_poly.pdbx_seq_one_letter_code
_entity_poly.pdbx_strand_id
1 'polypeptide(L)' 'MIEYHAQLGGFLYWILIKFGRTKLSDEQADKNRRRNLFFLWFINIIFVLIVTVFLIYPIYS' A
#
# COMPACT_ATOMS: atom_id res chain seq x y z
N MET A 1 15.34 10.21 -2.16
CA MET A 1 13.88 10.41 -1.99
C MET A 1 13.07 9.73 -3.10
N ILE A 2 13.35 9.98 -4.38
CA ILE A 2 12.65 9.35 -5.52
C ILE A 2 12.76 7.81 -5.48
N GLU A 3 13.95 7.27 -5.22
CA GLU A 3 14.17 5.82 -5.14
C GLU A 3 13.38 5.15 -4.02
N TYR A 4 13.24 5.80 -2.87
CA TYR A 4 12.48 5.25 -1.74
C TYR A 4 10.99 5.12 -2.07
N HIS A 5 10.41 6.15 -2.69
CA HIS A 5 9.02 6.10 -3.16
C HIS A 5 8.82 5.07 -4.29
N ALA A 6 9.81 4.92 -5.17
CA ALA A 6 9.78 3.91 -6.23
C ALA A 6 9.85 2.48 -5.67
N GLN A 7 10.71 2.23 -4.69
CA GLN A 7 10.85 0.94 -4.01
C GLN A 7 9.59 0.60 -3.21
N LEU A 8 9.04 1.56 -2.46
CA LEU A 8 7.82 1.37 -1.68
C LEU A 8 6.60 1.12 -2.59
N GLY A 9 6.47 1.89 -3.67
CA GLY A 9 5.43 1.70 -4.67
C GLY A 9 5.56 0.35 -5.39
N GLY A 10 6.78 -0.05 -5.75
CA GLY A 10 7.07 -1.35 -6.35
C GLY A 10 6.72 -2.51 -5.42
N PHE A 11 7.00 -2.40 -4.13
CA PHE A 11 6.63 -3.40 -3.12
C PHE A 11 5.10 -3.54 -2.97
N LEU A 12 4.36 -2.42 -2.95
CA LEU A 12 2.90 -2.43 -2.87
C LEU A 12 2.25 -3.08 -4.11
N TYR A 13 2.77 -2.78 -5.30
CA TYR A 13 2.34 -3.44 -6.53
C TYR A 13 2.73 -4.92 -6.58
N TRP A 14 3.89 -5.28 -6.04
CA TRP A 14 4.31 -6.68 -5.92
C TRP A 14 3.34 -7.48 -5.05
N ILE A 15 2.87 -6.92 -3.93
CA ILE A 15 1.83 -7.55 -3.09
C ILE A 15 0.55 -7.78 -3.90
N LEU A 16 0.07 -6.76 -4.62
CA LEU A 16 -1.13 -6.87 -5.47
C LEU A 16 -0.99 -7.95 -6.54
N ILE A 17 0.14 -7.99 -7.24
CA ILE A 17 0.44 -8.96 -8.29
C ILE A 17 0.51 -10.38 -7.71
N LYS A 18 1.22 -10.55 -6.59
CA LYS A 18 1.49 -11.87 -6.02
C LYS A 18 0.24 -12.50 -5.39
N PHE A 19 -0.55 -11.71 -4.67
CA PHE A 19 -1.77 -12.20 -4.00
C PHE A 19 -3.01 -12.11 -4.88
N GLY A 20 -3.11 -11.10 -5.74
CA GLY A 20 -4.18 -10.95 -6.73
C GLY A 20 -4.00 -11.82 -7.98
N ARG A 21 -2.82 -12.44 -8.17
CA ARG A 21 -2.42 -13.17 -9.39
C ARG A 21 -2.63 -12.35 -10.67
N THR A 22 -2.41 -11.05 -10.58
CA THR A 22 -2.62 -10.11 -11.68
C THR A 22 -1.30 -9.65 -12.27
N LYS A 23 -1.31 -9.15 -13.51
CA LYS A 23 -0.11 -8.59 -14.16
C LYS A 23 -0.01 -7.10 -13.87
N LEU A 24 1.21 -6.58 -13.78
CA LEU A 24 1.46 -5.14 -13.54
C LEU A 24 0.75 -4.26 -14.57
N SER A 25 0.80 -4.65 -15.86
CA SER A 25 0.12 -3.94 -16.96
C SER A 25 -1.39 -3.85 -16.77
N ASP A 26 -1.99 -4.91 -16.25
CA ASP A 26 -3.44 -4.99 -16.07
C ASP A 26 -3.85 -4.18 -14.84
N GLU A 27 -3.02 -4.18 -13.79
CA GLU A 27 -3.24 -3.36 -12.60
C GLU A 27 -3.04 -1.87 -12.85
N GLN A 28 -2.07 -1.49 -13.70
CA GLN A 28 -1.83 -0.10 -14.07
C GLN A 28 -2.77 0.42 -15.17
N ALA A 29 -3.66 -0.43 -15.70
CA ALA A 29 -4.66 -0.01 -16.67
C ALA A 29 -5.67 0.96 -16.03
N ASP A 30 -6.10 1.97 -16.77
CA ASP A 30 -7.00 3.03 -16.27
C ASP A 30 -8.34 2.47 -15.73
N LYS A 31 -8.79 1.33 -16.30
CA LYS A 31 -9.96 0.58 -15.82
C LYS A 31 -9.86 0.18 -14.35
N ASN A 32 -8.66 -0.14 -13.88
CA ASN A 32 -8.40 -0.60 -12.51
C ASN A 32 -7.89 0.52 -11.58
N ARG A 33 -7.66 1.73 -12.11
CA ARG A 33 -7.14 2.89 -11.37
C ARG A 33 -7.95 3.19 -10.10
N ARG A 34 -9.28 3.17 -10.18
CA ARG A 34 -10.16 3.44 -9.02
C ARG A 34 -9.97 2.38 -7.91
N ARG A 35 -9.90 1.10 -8.28
CA ARG A 35 -9.67 0.00 -7.34
C ARG A 35 -8.29 0.11 -6.69
N ASN A 36 -7.26 0.44 -7.46
CA ASN A 36 -5.90 0.57 -6.95
C ASN A 36 -5.75 1.76 -6.00
N LEU A 37 -6.41 2.88 -6.29
CA LEU A 37 -6.48 4.01 -5.36
C LEU A 37 -7.18 3.63 -4.05
N PHE A 38 -8.27 2.88 -4.12
CA PHE A 38 -8.96 2.41 -2.91
C PHE A 38 -8.08 1.46 -2.08
N PHE A 39 -7.36 0.55 -2.74
CA PHE A 39 -6.42 -0.36 -2.06
C PHE A 39 -5.26 0.41 -1.40
N LEU A 40 -4.69 1.40 -2.09
CA LEU A 40 -3.64 2.27 -1.55
C LEU A 40 -4.12 3.07 -0.33
N TRP A 41 -5.36 3.55 -0.37
CA TRP A 41 -5.99 4.24 0.77
C TRP A 41 -6.19 3.29 1.96
N PHE A 42 -6.70 2.08 1.70
CA PHE A 42 -6.87 1.05 2.72
C PHE A 42 -5.55 0.67 3.41
N ILE A 43 -4.48 0.46 2.63
CA ILE A 43 -3.15 0.20 3.21
C ILE A 43 -2.64 1.39 4.03
N ASN A 44 -2.86 2.63 3.59
CA ASN A 44 -2.46 3.81 4.35
C ASN A 44 -3.14 3.85 5.72
N ILE A 45 -4.45 3.53 5.79
CA ILE A 45 -5.17 3.48 7.08
C ILE A 45 -4.57 2.42 8.00
N ILE A 46 -4.32 1.21 7.48
CA ILE A 46 -3.69 0.14 8.27
C ILE A 46 -2.33 0.59 8.79
N PHE A 47 -1.51 1.21 7.93
CA PHE A 47 -0.19 1.71 8.33
C PHE A 47 -0.29 2.75 9.44
N VAL A 48 -1.19 3.73 9.31
CA VAL A 48 -1.43 4.74 10.35
C VAL A 48 -1.88 4.09 11.66
N LEU A 49 -2.79 3.11 11.62
CA LEU A 49 -3.25 2.40 12.81
C LEU A 49 -2.12 1.63 13.49
N ILE A 50 -1.29 0.93 12.73
CA ILE A 50 -0.12 0.21 13.26
C ILE A 50 0.83 1.22 13.92
N VAL A 51 1.20 2.30 13.23
CA VAL A 51 2.09 3.33 13.78
C VAL A 51 1.50 3.96 15.04
N THR A 52 0.20 4.24 15.05
CA THR A 52 -0.51 4.77 16.23
C THR A 52 -0.42 3.80 17.39
N VAL A 53 -0.72 2.51 17.20
CA VAL A 53 -0.58 1.51 18.26
C VAL A 53 0.87 1.44 18.72
N PHE A 54 1.85 1.27 17.84
CA PHE A 54 3.24 1.08 18.27
C PHE A 54 3.90 2.31 18.91
N LEU A 55 3.54 3.52 18.49
CA LEU A 55 4.15 4.75 19.02
C LEU A 55 3.38 5.34 20.19
N ILE A 56 2.05 5.22 20.19
CA ILE A 56 1.18 5.91 21.15
C ILE A 56 0.78 4.98 22.30
N TYR A 57 0.47 3.70 22.04
CA TYR A 57 0.15 2.74 23.09
C TYR A 57 1.19 2.65 24.20
N PRO A 58 2.51 2.57 23.94
CA PRO A 58 3.52 2.52 25.01
C PRO A 58 3.67 3.83 25.80
N ILE A 59 3.11 4.94 25.33
CA ILE A 59 3.09 6.21 26.09
C ILE A 59 1.97 6.19 27.14
N TYR A 60 0.89 5.48 26.87
CA TYR A 60 -0.29 5.37 27.75
C TYR A 60 -0.34 4.06 28.55
N SER A 61 0.57 3.12 28.29
CA SER A 61 0.76 1.87 29.04
C SER A 61 1.79 2.05 30.14
#